data_AF-A0A0X1TJQ1-F1
#
_entry.id   AF-A0A0X1TJQ1-F1
#
_cell.length_a   1.000
_cell.length_b   1.000
_cell.length_c   1.000
_cell.angle_alpha   90.00
_cell.angle_beta   90.00
_cell.angle_gamma   90.00
#
_symmetry.space_group_name_H-M   'P 1'
#
loop_
_entity.id
_entity.type
_entity.pdbx_description
1 polymer ?
#
loop_
_entity_poly.entity_id
_entity_poly.type
_entity_poly.pdbx_seq_one_letter_code
_entity_poly.pdbx_strand_id
1 'polypeptide(L)'
;MIKVANDWLRPLYDYFAKLIIKEEVLHADETHYQVLNGTDGRDATSQARIWLIQTDKECAPPIVYYHPDLTRARVVAQQLLNGFKGYLHCDGYS
;
A
#
# COMPACT_ATOMS: atom_id res chain seq x y z
N MET A 1 18.97 -0.02 2.91
CA MET A 1 18.09 0.79 2.05
C MET A 1 18.91 1.34 0.89
N ILE A 2 18.42 1.25 -0.35
CA ILE A 2 19.15 1.72 -1.54
C ILE A 2 19.00 3.24 -1.64
N LYS A 3 20.09 3.99 -1.47
CA LYS A 3 20.07 5.46 -1.37
C LYS A 3 19.40 6.14 -2.56
N VAL A 4 19.71 5.70 -3.78
CA VAL A 4 19.11 6.26 -5.00
C VAL A 4 17.59 6.09 -5.04
N ALA A 5 17.08 4.91 -4.64
CA ALA A 5 15.64 4.68 -4.58
C ALA A 5 14.99 5.60 -3.52
N ASN A 6 15.66 5.78 -2.38
CA ASN A 6 15.16 6.68 -1.35
C ASN A 6 15.14 8.15 -1.81
N ASP A 7 16.18 8.63 -2.47
CA ASP A 7 16.28 10.06 -2.80
C ASP A 7 15.38 10.43 -3.99
N TRP A 8 15.13 9.51 -4.92
CA TRP A 8 14.43 9.80 -6.18
C TRP A 8 13.05 9.16 -6.31
N LEU A 9 12.85 7.94 -5.79
CA LEU A 9 11.57 7.22 -5.91
C LEU A 9 10.65 7.46 -4.71
N ARG A 10 11.21 7.65 -3.50
CA ARG A 10 10.40 7.94 -2.31
C ARG A 10 9.55 9.22 -2.46
N PRO A 11 10.05 10.34 -3.01
CA PRO A 11 9.21 11.53 -3.21
C PRO A 11 8.02 11.27 -4.14
N LEU A 12 8.21 10.49 -5.20
CA LEU A 12 7.14 10.10 -6.12
C LEU A 12 6.12 9.19 -5.42
N TYR A 13 6.61 8.21 -4.66
CA TYR A 13 5.79 7.31 -3.86
C TYR A 13 4.88 8.07 -2.88
N ASP A 14 5.46 8.98 -2.08
CA ASP A 14 4.73 9.79 -1.13
C ASP A 14 3.77 10.80 -1.82
N TYR A 15 4.11 11.26 -3.02
CA TYR A 15 3.25 12.11 -3.83
C TYR A 15 2.01 11.35 -4.33
N PHE A 16 2.19 10.14 -4.87
CA PHE A 16 1.07 9.31 -5.34
C PHE A 16 0.16 8.87 -4.19
N ALA A 17 0.71 8.59 -3.00
CA ALA A 17 -0.09 8.33 -1.80
C ALA A 17 -1.03 9.50 -1.46
N LYS A 18 -0.61 10.74 -1.70
CA LYS A 18 -1.46 11.94 -1.49
C LYS A 18 -2.48 12.16 -2.60
N LEU A 19 -2.20 11.67 -3.81
CA LEU A 19 -3.14 11.77 -4.92
C LEU A 19 -4.25 10.73 -4.79
N ILE A 20 -3.91 9.47 -4.50
CA ILE A 20 -4.87 8.36 -4.51
C ILE A 20 -6.02 8.57 -3.50
N ILE A 21 -5.73 9.16 -2.33
CA ILE A 21 -6.76 9.44 -1.31
C ILE A 21 -7.77 10.53 -1.70
N LYS A 22 -7.55 11.23 -2.81
CA LYS A 22 -8.46 12.28 -3.33
C LYS A 22 -9.51 11.72 -4.29
N GLU A 23 -9.35 10.49 -4.76
CA GLU A 23 -10.30 9.85 -5.66
C GLU A 23 -11.63 9.56 -4.96
N GLU A 24 -12.70 9.42 -5.75
CA GLU A 24 -14.02 9.06 -5.22
C GLU A 24 -14.20 7.55 -5.05
N VAL A 25 -13.47 6.75 -5.84
CA VAL A 25 -13.55 5.28 -5.79
C VAL A 25 -12.14 4.71 -5.79
N LEU A 26 -11.88 3.81 -4.84
CA LEU A 26 -10.63 3.06 -4.74
C LEU A 26 -10.92 1.57 -4.60
N HIS A 27 -10.00 0.76 -5.11
CA HIS A 27 -9.97 -0.67 -4.86
C HIS A 27 -8.78 -0.99 -3.96
N ALA A 28 -9.00 -1.75 -2.90
CA ALA A 28 -7.95 -2.20 -2.00
C ALA A 28 -7.96 -3.72 -1.84
N ASP A 29 -6.77 -4.32 -1.82
CA ASP A 29 -6.54 -5.75 -1.60
C ASP A 29 -5.31 -5.96 -0.70
N GLU A 30 -5.33 -7.02 0.11
CA GLU A 30 -4.20 -7.45 0.92
C GLU A 30 -3.75 -8.84 0.50
N THR A 31 -2.51 -8.94 0.02
CA THR A 31 -1.90 -10.24 -0.30
C THR A 31 -0.86 -10.61 0.74
N HIS A 32 -0.98 -11.81 1.30
CA HIS A 32 0.00 -12.39 2.24
C HIS A 32 1.16 -13.04 1.48
N TYR A 33 2.39 -12.85 1.96
CA TYR A 33 3.58 -13.45 1.37
C TYR A 33 4.65 -13.75 2.43
N GLN A 34 5.61 -14.61 2.10
CA GLN A 34 6.76 -14.93 2.96
C GLN A 34 7.99 -14.15 2.50
N VAL A 35 8.72 -13.57 3.45
CA VAL A 35 9.97 -12.86 3.19
C VAL A 35 11.13 -13.79 3.55
N LEU A 36 11.83 -14.32 2.55
CA LEU A 36 12.93 -15.27 2.76
C LEU A 36 14.13 -14.69 3.52
N ASN A 37 14.36 -13.38 3.40
CA ASN A 37 15.47 -12.69 4.06
C ASN A 37 15.04 -11.27 4.45
N GLY A 38 14.39 -11.15 5.62
CA GLY A 38 13.93 -9.88 6.16
C GLY A 38 15.07 -9.08 6.79
N THR A 39 15.07 -7.76 6.61
CA THR A 39 16.05 -6.86 7.24
C THR A 39 15.74 -6.56 8.71
N ASP A 40 14.63 -7.07 9.24
CA ASP A 40 14.14 -6.84 10.59
C ASP A 40 14.43 -8.00 11.55
N GLY A 41 15.18 -9.02 11.09
CA GLY A 41 15.61 -10.15 11.90
C GLY A 41 14.53 -11.19 12.17
N ARG A 42 13.38 -11.13 11.49
CA ARG A 42 12.32 -12.14 11.60
C ARG A 42 12.63 -13.37 10.76
N ASP A 43 12.09 -14.51 11.21
CA ASP A 43 12.25 -15.80 10.51
C ASP A 43 11.67 -15.74 9.09
N ALA A 44 12.29 -16.49 8.18
CA ALA A 44 11.87 -16.58 6.78
C ALA A 44 10.43 -17.11 6.58
N THR A 45 9.88 -17.75 7.61
CA THR A 45 8.50 -18.25 7.67
C THR A 45 7.48 -17.19 8.12
N SER A 46 7.96 -16.00 8.52
CA SER A 46 7.11 -14.92 9.00
C SER A 46 6.21 -14.40 7.88
N GLN A 47 4.93 -14.21 8.20
CA GLN A 47 3.95 -13.66 7.27
C GLN A 47 4.13 -12.14 7.15
N ALA A 48 4.38 -11.69 5.93
CA ALA A 48 4.36 -10.30 5.51
C ALA A 48 3.12 -10.03 4.64
N ARG A 49 2.80 -8.76 4.44
CA ARG A 49 1.64 -8.34 3.65
C ARG A 49 2.03 -7.26 2.66
N ILE A 50 1.43 -7.31 1.47
CA ILE A 50 1.44 -6.19 0.53
C ILE A 50 0.02 -5.68 0.43
N TRP A 51 -0.14 -4.39 0.72
CA TRP A 51 -1.35 -3.65 0.42
C TRP A 51 -1.28 -3.15 -1.01
N LEU A 52 -2.29 -3.48 -1.81
CA LEU A 52 -2.52 -2.89 -3.11
C LEU A 52 -3.67 -1.89 -2.97
N ILE A 53 -3.45 -0.65 -3.37
CA ILE A 53 -4.51 0.34 -3.55
C ILE A 53 -4.43 0.81 -4.99
N GLN A 54 -5.54 0.75 -5.71
CA GLN A 54 -5.61 1.23 -7.09
C GLN A 54 -6.79 2.16 -7.28
N THR A 55 -6.59 3.15 -8.15
CA THR A 55 -7.67 3.98 -8.67
C THR A 55 -8.57 3.17 -9.59
N ASP A 56 -9.76 3.71 -9.88
CA ASP A 56 -10.55 3.21 -11.00
C ASP A 56 -9.75 3.29 -12.32
N LYS A 57 -10.09 2.43 -13.28
CA LYS A 57 -9.42 2.34 -14.59
C LYS A 57 -9.63 3.58 -15.44
N GLU A 58 -10.72 4.32 -15.23
CA GLU A 58 -11.03 5.56 -15.94
C GLU A 58 -10.38 6.79 -15.30
N CYS A 59 -9.74 6.64 -14.13
CA CYS A 59 -9.00 7.72 -13.49
C CYS A 59 -7.76 8.12 -14.30
N ALA A 60 -7.51 9.43 -14.41
CA ALA A 60 -6.34 9.99 -15.06
C ALA A 60 -5.57 10.91 -14.09
N PRO A 61 -4.34 10.56 -13.67
CA PRO A 61 -3.59 9.37 -14.06
C PRO A 61 -4.03 8.11 -13.29
N PRO A 62 -4.00 6.92 -13.92
CA PRO A 62 -4.22 5.67 -13.20
C PRO A 62 -3.05 5.41 -12.25
N ILE A 63 -3.33 5.09 -10.99
CA ILE A 63 -2.32 4.82 -9.97
C ILE A 63 -2.56 3.43 -9.40
N VAL A 64 -1.51 2.60 -9.39
CA VAL A 64 -1.44 1.35 -8.64
C VAL A 64 -0.35 1.50 -7.59
N TYR A 65 -0.75 1.46 -6.33
CA TYR A 65 0.09 1.73 -5.18
C TYR A 65 0.30 0.46 -4.36
N TYR A 66 1.56 0.03 -4.27
CA TYR A 66 1.97 -1.13 -3.48
C TYR A 66 2.64 -0.68 -2.19
N HIS A 67 2.20 -1.22 -1.05
CA HIS A 67 2.78 -0.94 0.25
C HIS A 67 3.09 -2.24 1.00
N PRO A 68 4.37 -2.66 1.03
CA PRO A 68 4.77 -3.81 1.84
C PRO A 68 4.83 -3.41 3.32
N ASP A 69 4.23 -4.22 4.18
CA ASP A 69 4.30 -4.06 5.63
C ASP A 69 4.42 -5.43 6.33
N LEU A 70 5.16 -5.47 7.43
CA LEU A 70 5.44 -6.68 8.19
C LEU A 70 4.44 -6.89 9.34
N THR A 71 3.44 -6.02 9.52
CA THR A 71 2.61 -5.92 10.72
C THR A 71 1.11 -6.09 10.45
N ARG A 72 0.27 -5.72 11.44
CA ARG A 72 -1.17 -5.96 11.45
C ARG A 72 -1.89 -5.09 10.41
N ALA A 73 -2.54 -5.76 9.47
CA ALA A 73 -3.40 -5.26 8.39
C ALA A 73 -4.11 -3.93 8.69
N ARG A 74 -4.83 -3.85 9.82
CA ARG A 74 -5.74 -2.73 10.12
C ARG A 74 -5.05 -1.39 10.23
N VAL A 75 -3.91 -1.36 10.92
CA VAL A 75 -3.21 -0.09 11.19
C VAL A 75 -2.65 0.47 9.89
N VAL A 76 -2.14 -0.40 9.03
CA VAL A 76 -1.59 -0.05 7.72
C VAL A 76 -2.70 0.50 6.82
N ALA A 77 -3.84 -0.19 6.72
CA ALA A 77 -4.99 0.29 5.96
C ALA A 77 -5.46 1.67 6.44
N GLN A 78 -5.57 1.87 7.76
CA GLN A 78 -5.98 3.14 8.35
C GLN A 78 -5.02 4.28 8.02
N GLN A 79 -3.71 4.01 7.97
CA GLN A 79 -2.69 4.98 7.63
C GLN A 79 -2.73 5.34 6.14
N LEU A 80 -2.83 4.33 5.27
CA LEU A 80 -2.86 4.52 3.82
C LEU A 80 -4.11 5.26 3.35
N LEU A 81 -5.26 4.96 3.96
CA LEU A 81 -6.56 5.56 3.63
C LEU A 81 -6.88 6.78 4.51
N ASN A 82 -5.90 7.32 5.23
CA ASN A 82 -6.13 8.47 6.10
C ASN A 82 -6.61 9.68 5.30
N GLY A 83 -7.82 10.16 5.60
CA GLY A 83 -8.44 11.29 4.91
C GLY A 83 -9.19 10.93 3.63
N PHE A 84 -9.19 9.67 3.19
CA PHE A 84 -10.06 9.19 2.11
C PHE A 84 -11.54 9.26 2.54
N LYS A 85 -12.41 9.74 1.66
CA LYS A 85 -13.84 9.94 1.94
C LYS A 85 -14.77 9.33 0.87
N GLY A 86 -14.20 8.60 -0.07
CA GLY A 86 -14.93 7.97 -1.16
C GLY A 86 -15.45 6.58 -0.82
N TYR A 87 -15.75 5.83 -1.88
CA TYR A 87 -16.15 4.44 -1.83
C TYR A 87 -14.93 3.54 -1.97
N LEU A 88 -14.78 2.60 -1.03
CA LEU A 88 -13.73 1.60 -1.07
C LEU A 88 -14.32 0.26 -1.50
N HIS A 89 -13.85 -0.28 -2.60
CA HIS A 89 -14.05 -1.67 -2.97
C HIS A 89 -12.93 -2.51 -2.36
N CYS A 90 -13.26 -3.39 -1.42
CA CYS A 90 -12.31 -4.32 -0.85
C CYS A 90 -12.97 -5.69 -0.64
N ASP A 91 -12.16 -6.72 -0.44
CA ASP A 91 -12.67 -7.98 0.09
C ASP A 91 -13.21 -7.79 1.51
N GLY A 92 -13.90 -8.81 2.03
CA GLY A 92 -14.56 -8.76 3.33
C GLY A 92 -13.57 -8.58 4.48
N TYR A 93 -13.21 -7.34 4.77
CA TYR A 93 -12.45 -6.95 5.94
C TYR A 93 -13.36 -6.99 7.18
N SER A 94 -13.24 -8.05 7.99
CA SER A 94 -13.95 -8.20 9.28
C SER A 94 -13.16 -7.61 10.44
#